data_AF-A0A7W9GY58-F1
#
_entry.id   AF-A0A7W9GY58-F1
#
_cell.length_a   1.000
_cell.length_b   1.000
_cell.length_c   1.000
_cell.angle_alpha   90.00
_cell.angle_beta   90.00
_cell.angle_gamma   90.00
#
_symmetry.space_group_name_H-M   'P 1'
#
loop_
_entity.id
_entity.type
_entity.pdbx_description
1 polymer ?
#
loop_
_entity_poly.entity_id
_entity_poly.type
_entity_poly.pdbx_seq_one_letter_code
_entity_poly.pdbx_strand_id
1 'polypeptide(L)'
;MAADLGDHLTFRLIRSEPIGLGDNQPGVTTRRLVYACLDTDSDRQIDTMTVDVVVGPAPVGLPEVVEPANRLHLRRELVTHPYQLYPVTDQIADKVFATMDTTYPGGKRSSRVKDLVDLVVLAHTQRIDLGELRRAIDAKQTLSGIEPFGHFEIPTDWTRTYPATAKGVPIAETFSAATAAHVVATLIDPALNRCPNTATWDPGELTWSTAAHGPDAAPG
;
A
#
# COMPACT_ATOMS: atom_id res chain seq x y z
N MET A 1 25.57 4.18 17.11
CA MET A 1 26.63 3.37 16.46
C MET A 1 25.96 2.36 15.54
N ALA A 2 26.56 2.07 14.39
CA ALA A 2 26.08 0.98 13.53
C ALA A 2 26.30 -0.37 14.24
N ALA A 3 25.33 -1.29 14.13
CA ALA A 3 25.44 -2.64 14.67
C ALA A 3 26.11 -3.53 13.60
N ASP A 4 27.10 -4.33 14.01
CA ASP A 4 27.71 -5.35 13.15
C ASP A 4 26.83 -6.61 13.16
N LEU A 5 26.29 -6.96 11.99
CA LEU A 5 25.42 -8.14 11.81
C LEU A 5 26.18 -9.34 11.24
N GLY A 6 27.50 -9.24 11.04
CA GLY A 6 28.34 -10.29 10.48
C GLY A 6 28.06 -10.57 8.99
N ASP A 7 27.42 -9.64 8.29
CA ASP A 7 27.09 -9.74 6.86
C ASP A 7 28.17 -9.15 5.95
N HIS A 8 29.27 -8.66 6.52
CA HIS A 8 30.37 -7.97 5.82
C HIS A 8 29.92 -6.71 5.05
N LEU A 9 28.76 -6.15 5.40
CA LEU A 9 28.25 -4.91 4.85
C LEU A 9 28.20 -3.82 5.92
N THR A 10 28.54 -2.60 5.53
CA THR A 10 28.32 -1.41 6.36
C THR A 10 27.53 -0.37 5.56
N PHE A 11 26.56 0.26 6.22
CA PHE A 11 25.71 1.29 5.61
C PHE A 11 26.09 2.68 6.11
N ARG A 12 26.46 3.57 5.19
CA ARG A 12 26.81 4.97 5.49
C ARG A 12 25.77 5.90 4.87
N LEU A 13 25.11 6.74 5.68
CA LEU A 13 24.20 7.75 5.15
C LEU A 13 25.01 8.78 4.36
N ILE A 14 24.72 8.90 3.05
CA ILE A 14 25.42 9.82 2.14
C ILE A 14 24.56 11.00 1.70
N ARG A 15 23.23 10.88 1.77
CA ARG A 15 22.29 11.96 1.45
C ARG A 15 21.03 11.84 2.30
N SER A 16 20.50 12.99 2.71
CA SER A 16 19.21 13.09 3.38
C SER A 16 18.48 14.31 2.86
N GLU A 17 17.31 14.10 2.29
CA GLU A 17 16.56 15.15 1.62
C GLU A 17 15.07 15.06 1.98
N PRO A 18 14.42 16.20 2.26
CA PRO A 18 12.97 16.21 2.36
C PRO A 18 12.39 15.81 1.01
N ILE A 19 11.50 14.84 1.03
CA ILE A 19 10.64 14.49 -0.11
C ILE A 19 9.22 14.88 0.28
N GLY A 20 8.33 15.06 -0.69
CA GLY A 20 6.94 15.47 -0.42
C GLY A 20 6.69 16.94 -0.71
N LEU A 21 5.76 17.20 -1.63
CA LEU A 21 5.14 18.50 -1.83
C LEU A 21 4.28 18.77 -0.59
N GLY A 22 4.65 19.77 0.21
CA GLY A 22 4.11 20.05 1.53
C GLY A 22 2.62 20.39 1.63
N ASP A 23 1.84 20.24 0.55
CA ASP A 23 0.43 20.67 0.50
C ASP A 23 -0.59 19.53 0.35
N ASN A 24 -0.20 18.34 -0.13
CA ASN A 24 -1.17 17.26 -0.45
C ASN A 24 -1.36 16.20 0.66
N GLN A 25 -0.54 16.22 1.71
CA GLN A 25 -0.67 15.30 2.85
C GLN A 25 -0.43 16.06 4.18
N PRO A 26 -1.45 16.77 4.69
CA PRO A 26 -1.35 17.50 5.95
C PRO A 26 -0.91 16.59 7.10
N GLY A 27 0.01 17.08 7.94
CA GLY A 27 0.48 16.35 9.12
C GLY A 27 1.44 15.19 8.83
N VAL A 28 1.92 15.05 7.59
CA VAL A 28 2.92 14.05 7.20
C VAL A 28 4.23 14.74 6.82
N THR A 29 5.34 14.27 7.41
CA THR A 29 6.69 14.67 7.02
C THR A 29 7.39 13.49 6.36
N THR A 30 7.90 13.69 5.15
CA THR A 30 8.62 12.64 4.43
C THR A 30 10.07 13.03 4.15
N ARG A 31 10.98 12.07 4.30
CA ARG A 31 12.41 12.24 3.99
C ARG A 31 12.94 11.02 3.28
N ARG A 32 13.77 11.25 2.27
CA ARG A 32 14.53 10.21 1.59
C ARG A 32 15.93 10.18 2.15
N LEU A 33 16.33 9.01 2.63
CA LEU A 33 17.66 8.71 3.13
C LEU A 33 18.34 7.82 2.10
N VAL A 34 19.54 8.20 1.68
CA VAL A 34 20.34 7.42 0.74
C VAL A 34 21.59 6.94 1.45
N TYR A 35 21.77 5.62 1.48
CA TYR A 35 22.89 4.94 2.11
C TYR A 35 23.82 4.36 1.05
N ALA A 36 25.12 4.60 1.19
CA ALA A 36 26.12 3.79 0.51
C ALA A 36 26.22 2.43 1.22
N CYS A 37 26.14 1.35 0.46
CA CYS A 37 26.41 -0.01 0.91
C CYS A 37 27.87 -0.33 0.61
N LEU A 38 28.67 -0.53 1.66
CA LEU A 38 30.11 -0.68 1.60
C LEU A 38 30.51 -2.09 2.04
N ASP A 39 31.52 -2.65 1.38
CA ASP A 39 32.24 -3.82 1.85
C ASP A 39 33.02 -3.47 3.13
N THR A 40 32.81 -4.22 4.21
CA THR A 40 33.42 -3.90 5.52
C THR A 40 34.95 -3.99 5.51
N ASP A 41 35.55 -4.89 4.72
CA ASP A 41 36.99 -5.13 4.72
C ASP A 41 37.77 -4.13 3.85
N SER A 42 37.19 -3.70 2.74
CA SER A 42 37.85 -2.83 1.74
C SER A 42 37.33 -1.39 1.70
N ASP A 43 36.24 -1.06 2.41
CA ASP A 43 35.46 0.20 2.31
C ASP A 43 35.00 0.52 0.87
N ARG A 44 35.03 -0.48 -0.01
CA ARG A 44 34.60 -0.34 -1.41
C ARG A 44 33.09 -0.27 -1.45
N GLN A 45 32.54 0.74 -2.12
CA GLN A 45 31.11 0.82 -2.36
C GLN A 45 30.65 -0.28 -3.32
N ILE A 46 29.72 -1.11 -2.84
CA ILE A 46 29.09 -2.18 -3.59
C ILE A 46 27.82 -1.67 -4.28
N ASP A 47 27.01 -0.90 -3.54
CA ASP A 47 25.72 -0.42 -4.04
C ASP A 47 25.24 0.85 -3.30
N THR A 48 24.04 1.32 -3.63
CA THR A 48 23.33 2.41 -2.96
C THR A 48 21.91 1.97 -2.61
N MET A 49 21.51 2.15 -1.34
CA MET A 49 20.16 1.85 -0.87
C MET A 49 19.40 3.15 -0.57
N THR A 50 18.17 3.25 -1.07
CA THR A 50 17.27 4.38 -0.79
C THR A 50 16.17 3.95 0.18
N VAL A 51 15.97 4.72 1.24
CA VAL A 51 14.94 4.51 2.27
C VAL A 51 14.08 5.76 2.37
N ASP A 52 12.79 5.62 2.09
CA ASP A 52 11.81 6.68 2.29
C ASP A 52 11.20 6.54 3.69
N VAL A 53 11.41 7.56 4.52
CA VAL A 53 10.89 7.63 5.89
C VAL A 53 9.71 8.57 5.91
N VAL A 54 8.59 8.07 6.39
CA VAL A 54 7.34 8.81 6.55
C VAL A 54 7.03 8.92 8.04
N VAL A 55 6.82 10.14 8.52
CA VAL A 55 6.37 10.41 9.88
C VAL A 55 5.00 11.07 9.80
N GLY A 56 4.00 10.43 10.38
CA GLY A 56 2.62 10.90 10.36
C GLY A 56 1.79 10.23 11.46
N PRO A 57 0.46 10.35 11.39
CA PRO A 57 -0.45 9.65 12.30
C PRO A 57 -0.22 8.13 12.30
N ALA A 58 -0.50 7.49 13.43
CA ALA A 58 -0.49 6.04 13.51
C ALA A 58 -1.55 5.43 12.57
N PRO A 59 -1.31 4.23 12.01
CA PRO A 59 -2.32 3.54 11.22
C PRO A 59 -3.56 3.19 12.07
N VAL A 60 -4.69 3.01 11.39
CA VAL A 60 -5.94 2.55 11.99
C VAL A 60 -5.89 1.05 12.25
N GLY A 61 -5.41 0.28 11.28
CA GLY A 61 -5.22 -1.15 11.41
C GLY A 61 -4.05 -1.51 12.32
N LEU A 62 -3.99 -2.79 12.70
CA LEU A 62 -2.88 -3.32 13.47
C LEU A 62 -1.76 -3.76 12.52
N PRO A 63 -0.49 -3.35 12.75
CA PRO A 63 0.63 -3.86 11.98
C PRO A 63 0.74 -5.38 12.08
N GLU A 64 0.91 -6.04 10.95
CA GLU A 64 1.10 -7.48 10.89
C GLU A 64 2.59 -7.82 11.01
N VAL A 65 2.92 -8.88 11.76
CA VAL A 65 4.29 -9.40 11.85
C VAL A 65 4.41 -10.62 10.94
N VAL A 66 5.25 -10.53 9.90
CA VAL A 66 5.44 -11.61 8.92
C VAL A 66 6.89 -12.05 8.81
N GLU A 67 7.08 -13.32 8.49
CA GLU A 67 8.37 -13.82 8.00
C GLU A 67 8.47 -13.55 6.48
N PRO A 68 9.47 -12.79 6.00
CA PRO A 68 9.56 -12.42 4.58
C PRO A 68 9.74 -13.65 3.69
N ALA A 69 8.82 -13.85 2.74
CA ALA A 69 8.87 -14.98 1.82
C ALA A 69 10.10 -14.96 0.89
N ASN A 70 10.69 -13.78 0.66
CA ASN A 70 11.89 -13.60 -0.14
C ASN A 70 13.19 -13.62 0.69
N ARG A 71 13.14 -14.16 1.91
CA ARG A 71 14.32 -14.30 2.76
C ARG A 71 15.38 -15.16 2.07
N LEU A 72 16.60 -14.63 1.99
CA LEU A 72 17.74 -15.37 1.45
C LEU A 72 18.20 -16.41 2.47
N HIS A 73 18.07 -17.68 2.12
CA HIS A 73 18.63 -18.79 2.89
C HIS A 73 20.08 -19.04 2.46
N LEU A 74 21.01 -18.35 3.13
CA LEU A 74 22.44 -18.47 2.86
C LEU A 74 23.05 -19.63 3.66
N ARG A 75 24.21 -20.14 3.19
CA ARG A 75 24.96 -21.20 3.89
C ARG A 75 25.46 -20.78 5.27
N ARG A 76 25.73 -19.49 5.45
CA ARG A 76 26.04 -18.88 6.74
C ARG A 76 24.77 -18.25 7.27
N GLU A 77 24.46 -18.49 8.54
CA GLU A 77 23.36 -17.81 9.21
C GLU A 77 23.66 -16.30 9.31
N LEU A 78 22.72 -15.50 8.83
CA LEU A 78 22.70 -14.06 9.05
C LEU A 78 21.61 -13.75 10.08
N VAL A 79 21.84 -12.69 10.85
CA VAL A 79 20.78 -12.14 11.71
C VAL A 79 19.62 -11.73 10.83
N THR A 80 18.43 -12.25 11.12
CA THR A 80 17.20 -11.90 10.42
C THR A 80 16.13 -11.57 11.44
N HIS A 81 15.19 -10.73 11.02
CA HIS A 81 14.05 -10.32 11.83
C HIS A 81 12.77 -10.47 11.02
N PRO A 82 11.63 -10.77 11.67
CA PRO A 82 10.33 -10.63 11.03
C PRO A 82 10.06 -9.17 10.67
N TYR A 83 9.24 -8.93 9.66
CA TYR A 83 8.86 -7.59 9.21
C TYR A 83 7.54 -7.19 9.84
N GLN A 84 7.47 -5.96 10.34
CA GLN A 84 6.21 -5.30 10.65
C GLN A 84 5.68 -4.64 9.39
N LEU A 85 4.56 -5.12 8.88
CA LEU A 85 3.91 -4.58 7.70
C LEU A 85 2.90 -3.52 8.10
N TYR A 86 2.88 -2.44 7.32
CA TYR A 86 1.83 -1.43 7.40
C TYR A 86 0.47 -2.09 7.07
N PRO A 87 -0.61 -1.83 7.82
CA PRO A 87 -1.83 -2.61 7.67
C PRO A 87 -2.42 -2.50 6.28
N VAL A 88 -2.96 -3.61 5.76
CA VAL A 88 -3.42 -3.70 4.37
C VAL A 88 -4.55 -2.71 4.07
N THR A 89 -5.47 -2.48 5.00
CA THR A 89 -6.58 -1.55 4.84
C THR A 89 -6.11 -0.10 4.78
N ASP A 90 -5.08 0.25 5.56
CA ASP A 90 -4.45 1.57 5.53
C ASP A 90 -3.67 1.76 4.22
N GLN A 91 -2.95 0.74 3.73
CA GLN A 91 -2.32 0.76 2.41
C GLN A 91 -3.33 1.02 1.29
N ILE A 92 -4.47 0.32 1.33
CA ILE A 92 -5.55 0.49 0.35
C ILE A 92 -6.12 1.90 0.41
N ALA A 93 -6.44 2.39 1.62
CA ALA A 93 -6.96 3.75 1.80
C ALA A 93 -5.97 4.80 1.27
N ASP A 94 -4.67 4.67 1.56
CA ASP A 94 -3.64 5.58 1.06
C ASP A 94 -3.60 5.62 -0.47
N LYS A 95 -3.66 4.45 -1.12
CA LYS A 95 -3.64 4.33 -2.60
C LYS A 95 -4.91 4.87 -3.25
N VAL A 96 -6.07 4.62 -2.64
CA VAL A 96 -7.36 5.15 -3.10
C VAL A 96 -7.32 6.68 -3.05
N PHE A 97 -6.95 7.27 -1.92
CA PHE A 97 -6.90 8.73 -1.80
C PHE A 97 -5.84 9.36 -2.70
N ALA A 98 -4.67 8.74 -2.87
CA ALA A 98 -3.66 9.21 -3.83
C ALA A 98 -4.13 9.15 -5.30
N THR A 99 -5.01 8.20 -5.62
CA THR A 99 -5.61 8.06 -6.94
C THR A 99 -6.71 9.10 -7.17
N MET A 100 -7.57 9.29 -6.17
CA MET A 100 -8.73 10.20 -6.22
C MET A 100 -8.39 11.68 -5.99
N ASP A 101 -7.18 12.00 -5.53
CA ASP A 101 -6.75 13.37 -5.30
C ASP A 101 -6.80 14.20 -6.59
N THR A 102 -7.56 15.29 -6.57
CA THR A 102 -7.70 16.25 -7.67
C THR A 102 -6.99 17.56 -7.41
N THR A 103 -6.29 17.70 -6.28
CA THR A 103 -5.71 18.97 -5.82
C THR A 103 -4.30 19.26 -6.39
N TYR A 104 -3.81 18.42 -7.31
CA TYR A 104 -2.47 18.59 -7.87
C TYR A 104 -2.28 19.96 -8.56
N PRO A 105 -1.15 20.66 -8.29
CA PRO A 105 -0.88 21.97 -8.86
C PRO A 105 -0.99 22.01 -10.40
N GLY A 106 -1.74 22.98 -10.91
CA GLY A 106 -1.94 23.19 -12.35
C GLY A 106 -3.05 22.34 -12.99
N GLY A 107 -3.98 21.80 -12.20
CA GLY A 107 -5.15 21.04 -12.69
C GLY A 107 -4.79 19.69 -13.30
N LYS A 108 -3.60 19.17 -12.98
CA LYS A 108 -3.15 17.86 -13.45
C LYS A 108 -3.94 16.77 -12.70
N ARG A 109 -4.36 15.73 -13.41
CA ARG A 109 -4.90 14.54 -12.76
C ARG A 109 -3.77 13.66 -12.23
N SER A 110 -4.08 12.78 -11.28
CA SER A 110 -3.12 11.88 -10.64
C SER A 110 -2.26 11.13 -11.67
N SER A 111 -0.94 11.09 -11.45
CA SER A 111 0.00 10.28 -12.25
C SER A 111 0.26 8.89 -11.65
N ARG A 112 -0.49 8.55 -10.60
CA ARG A 112 -0.32 7.35 -9.76
C ARG A 112 -0.86 6.07 -10.40
N VAL A 113 -0.63 5.85 -11.70
CA VAL A 113 -1.12 4.66 -12.43
C VAL A 113 -0.68 3.35 -11.75
N LYS A 114 0.50 3.36 -11.12
CA LYS A 114 1.02 2.23 -10.31
C LYS A 114 0.12 1.90 -9.11
N ASP A 115 -0.53 2.89 -8.48
CA ASP A 115 -1.41 2.63 -7.35
C ASP A 115 -2.66 1.84 -7.79
N LEU A 116 -3.16 1.99 -9.03
CA LEU A 116 -4.19 1.10 -9.57
C LEU A 116 -3.69 -0.33 -9.76
N VAL A 117 -2.47 -0.50 -10.28
CA VAL A 117 -1.83 -1.83 -10.42
C VAL A 117 -1.71 -2.50 -9.05
N ASP A 118 -1.22 -1.77 -8.04
CA ASP A 118 -1.07 -2.28 -6.68
C ASP A 118 -2.44 -2.61 -6.06
N LEU A 119 -3.47 -1.78 -6.26
CA LEU A 119 -4.83 -2.05 -5.79
C LEU A 119 -5.44 -3.30 -6.44
N VAL A 120 -5.18 -3.55 -7.73
CA VAL A 120 -5.60 -4.79 -8.40
C VAL A 120 -4.90 -6.00 -7.77
N VAL A 121 -3.60 -5.91 -7.48
CA VAL A 121 -2.86 -6.99 -6.80
C VAL A 121 -3.42 -7.23 -5.40
N LEU A 122 -3.69 -6.17 -4.63
CA LEU A 122 -4.27 -6.28 -3.29
C LEU A 122 -5.66 -6.93 -3.35
N ALA A 123 -6.51 -6.54 -4.30
CA ALA A 123 -7.83 -7.15 -4.50
C ALA A 123 -7.76 -8.67 -4.79
N HIS A 124 -6.72 -9.14 -5.48
CA HIS A 124 -6.59 -10.57 -5.83
C HIS A 124 -5.79 -11.39 -4.82
N THR A 125 -5.18 -10.77 -3.82
CA THR A 125 -4.28 -11.48 -2.89
C THR A 125 -4.70 -11.37 -1.44
N GLN A 126 -5.51 -10.36 -1.09
CA GLN A 126 -5.81 -10.02 0.29
C GLN A 126 -7.26 -10.33 0.62
N ARG A 127 -7.48 -11.00 1.75
CA ARG A 127 -8.80 -11.10 2.39
C ARG A 127 -8.98 -9.85 3.25
N ILE A 128 -10.07 -9.11 3.03
CA ILE A 128 -10.25 -7.78 3.65
C ILE A 128 -11.57 -7.73 4.39
N ASP A 129 -11.56 -7.27 5.64
CA ASP A 129 -12.78 -6.96 6.38
C ASP A 129 -13.34 -5.59 5.99
N LEU A 130 -14.65 -5.54 5.70
CA LEU A 130 -15.31 -4.32 5.24
C LEU A 130 -15.31 -3.23 6.32
N GLY A 131 -15.42 -3.60 7.60
CA GLY A 131 -15.41 -2.69 8.72
C GLY A 131 -14.03 -2.06 8.93
N GLU A 132 -12.97 -2.86 8.84
CA GLU A 132 -11.58 -2.37 8.89
C GLU A 132 -11.28 -1.42 7.73
N LEU A 133 -11.62 -1.80 6.50
CA LEU A 133 -11.40 -0.94 5.33
C LEU A 133 -12.15 0.39 5.46
N ARG A 134 -13.38 0.38 5.96
CA ARG A 134 -14.16 1.59 6.20
C ARG A 134 -13.52 2.51 7.22
N ARG A 135 -13.04 1.97 8.34
CA ARG A 135 -12.34 2.78 9.36
C ARG A 135 -11.07 3.42 8.79
N ALA A 136 -10.30 2.69 7.99
CA ALA A 136 -9.11 3.22 7.33
C ALA A 136 -9.45 4.35 6.34
N ILE A 137 -10.47 4.16 5.49
CA ILE A 137 -10.96 5.18 4.56
C ILE A 137 -11.47 6.42 5.31
N ASP A 138 -12.25 6.25 6.37
CA ASP A 138 -12.79 7.37 7.17
C ASP A 138 -11.68 8.19 7.83
N ALA A 139 -10.68 7.53 8.40
CA ALA A 139 -9.52 8.20 8.97
C ALA A 139 -8.74 8.95 7.89
N LYS A 140 -8.52 8.34 6.73
CA LYS A 140 -7.79 8.98 5.62
C LYS A 140 -8.55 10.17 5.05
N GLN A 141 -9.87 10.07 4.94
CA GLN A 141 -10.73 11.17 4.52
C GLN A 141 -10.58 12.37 5.44
N THR A 142 -10.64 12.12 6.75
CA THR A 142 -10.50 13.16 7.78
C THR A 142 -9.13 13.83 7.73
N LEU A 143 -8.06 13.07 7.48
CA LEU A 143 -6.69 13.57 7.45
C LEU A 143 -6.32 14.29 6.15
N SER A 144 -6.86 13.87 5.02
CA SER A 144 -6.46 14.36 3.69
C SER A 144 -7.16 15.65 3.29
N GLY A 145 -8.34 15.95 3.84
CA GLY A 145 -9.15 17.11 3.42
C GLY A 145 -9.66 17.02 1.98
N ILE A 146 -9.62 15.83 1.36
CA ILE A 146 -10.18 15.58 0.04
C ILE A 146 -11.70 15.47 0.17
N GLU A 147 -12.42 16.07 -0.78
CA GLU A 147 -13.89 16.02 -0.83
C GLU A 147 -14.40 14.57 -0.83
N PRO A 148 -15.49 14.27 -0.11
CA PRO A 148 -16.11 12.95 -0.14
C PRO A 148 -16.47 12.49 -1.55
N PHE A 149 -16.15 11.24 -1.86
CA PHE A 149 -16.55 10.56 -3.10
C PHE A 149 -17.28 9.25 -2.78
N GLY A 150 -18.29 8.94 -3.58
CA GLY A 150 -19.12 7.72 -3.41
C GLY A 150 -18.73 6.57 -4.34
N HIS A 151 -17.79 6.81 -5.26
CA HIS A 151 -17.35 5.84 -6.26
C HIS A 151 -15.86 6.03 -6.53
N PHE A 152 -15.13 4.92 -6.64
CA PHE A 152 -13.76 4.93 -7.12
C PHE A 152 -13.71 5.08 -8.65
N GLU A 153 -13.02 6.11 -9.12
CA GLU A 153 -12.82 6.34 -10.55
C GLU A 153 -11.35 6.65 -10.87
N ILE A 154 -10.96 6.47 -12.13
CA ILE A 154 -9.61 6.76 -12.61
C ILE A 154 -9.63 7.81 -13.71
N PRO A 155 -8.55 8.58 -13.89
CA PRO A 155 -8.39 9.47 -15.03
C PRO A 155 -8.49 8.72 -16.37
N THR A 156 -9.21 9.29 -17.35
CA THR A 156 -9.46 8.65 -18.66
C THR A 156 -8.18 8.39 -19.46
N ASP A 157 -7.15 9.23 -19.29
CA ASP A 157 -5.84 9.12 -19.93
C ASP A 157 -5.03 7.92 -19.44
N TRP A 158 -5.40 7.31 -18.29
CA TRP A 158 -4.76 6.10 -17.79
C TRP A 158 -4.96 4.89 -18.69
N THR A 159 -6.00 4.91 -19.54
CA THR A 159 -6.21 3.87 -20.59
C THR A 159 -4.96 3.64 -21.43
N ARG A 160 -4.17 4.70 -21.69
CA ARG A 160 -2.95 4.64 -22.48
C ARG A 160 -1.72 4.21 -21.67
N THR A 161 -1.62 4.61 -20.40
CA THR A 161 -0.41 4.41 -19.58
C THR A 161 -0.44 3.14 -18.73
N TYR A 162 -1.63 2.64 -18.41
CA TYR A 162 -1.82 1.44 -17.60
C TYR A 162 -1.13 0.20 -18.18
N PRO A 163 -1.26 -0.15 -19.47
CA PRO A 163 -0.66 -1.39 -20.00
C PRO A 163 0.86 -1.44 -19.83
N ALA A 164 1.54 -0.30 -20.03
CA ALA A 164 2.99 -0.21 -19.83
C ALA A 164 3.38 -0.31 -18.35
N THR A 165 2.54 0.21 -17.45
CA THR A 165 2.77 0.20 -15.99
C THR A 165 2.50 -1.18 -15.39
N ALA A 166 1.48 -1.89 -15.89
CA ALA A 166 1.09 -3.22 -15.40
C ALA A 166 2.01 -4.35 -15.91
N LYS A 167 2.73 -4.12 -17.01
CA LYS A 167 3.61 -5.10 -17.63
C LYS A 167 4.60 -5.72 -16.63
N GLY A 168 4.64 -7.05 -16.57
CA GLY A 168 5.51 -7.81 -15.65
C GLY A 168 4.88 -8.05 -14.27
N VAL A 169 3.63 -7.63 -14.06
CA VAL A 169 2.82 -7.97 -12.88
C VAL A 169 1.72 -8.92 -13.34
N PRO A 170 1.88 -10.26 -13.18
CA PRO A 170 1.04 -11.25 -13.85
C PRO A 170 -0.48 -11.07 -13.67
N ILE A 171 -0.92 -10.66 -12.47
CA ILE A 171 -2.35 -10.43 -12.21
C ILE A 171 -2.81 -9.18 -12.96
N ALA A 172 -2.11 -8.06 -12.79
CA ALA A 172 -2.55 -6.75 -13.28
C ALA A 172 -2.43 -6.58 -14.79
N GLU A 173 -1.46 -7.23 -15.44
CA GLU A 173 -1.23 -7.12 -16.88
C GLU A 173 -2.33 -7.76 -17.74
N THR A 174 -3.18 -8.60 -17.12
CA THR A 174 -4.33 -9.22 -17.79
C THR A 174 -5.54 -8.28 -17.93
N PHE A 175 -5.53 -7.14 -17.23
CA PHE A 175 -6.62 -6.17 -17.24
C PHE A 175 -6.34 -5.00 -18.17
N SER A 176 -7.41 -4.39 -18.68
CA SER A 176 -7.39 -3.02 -19.19
C SER A 176 -7.52 -2.03 -18.03
N ALA A 177 -7.17 -0.75 -18.23
CA ALA A 177 -7.38 0.27 -17.19
C ALA A 177 -8.84 0.32 -16.69
N ALA A 178 -9.81 0.16 -17.61
CA ALA A 178 -11.23 0.19 -17.27
C ALA A 178 -11.67 -1.03 -16.45
N THR A 179 -11.20 -2.23 -16.81
CA THR A 179 -11.53 -3.46 -16.07
C THR A 179 -10.81 -3.52 -14.72
N ALA A 180 -9.56 -3.03 -14.65
CA ALA A 180 -8.85 -2.82 -13.40
C ALA A 180 -9.58 -1.85 -12.47
N ALA A 181 -10.03 -0.70 -12.98
CA ALA A 181 -10.81 0.26 -12.21
C ALA A 181 -12.13 -0.34 -11.72
N HIS A 182 -12.80 -1.16 -12.53
CA HIS A 182 -14.03 -1.84 -12.14
C HIS A 182 -13.81 -2.84 -10.98
N VAL A 183 -12.74 -3.63 -11.02
CA VAL A 183 -12.38 -4.55 -9.92
C VAL A 183 -12.12 -3.75 -8.64
N VAL A 184 -11.36 -2.67 -8.74
CA VAL A 184 -11.06 -1.82 -7.57
C VAL A 184 -12.31 -1.12 -7.05
N ALA A 185 -13.18 -0.59 -7.91
CA ALA A 185 -14.46 0.00 -7.49
C ALA A 185 -15.35 -1.02 -6.76
N THR A 186 -15.39 -2.27 -7.24
CA THR A 186 -16.13 -3.36 -6.58
C THR A 186 -15.62 -3.63 -5.15
N LEU A 187 -14.30 -3.53 -4.94
CA LEU A 187 -13.69 -3.62 -3.62
C LEU A 187 -14.01 -2.38 -2.77
N ILE A 188 -13.87 -1.17 -3.31
CA ILE A 188 -13.84 0.08 -2.52
C ILE A 188 -15.22 0.68 -2.26
N ASP A 189 -16.13 0.67 -3.24
CA ASP A 189 -17.42 1.37 -3.16
C ASP A 189 -18.29 0.95 -1.96
N PRO A 190 -18.33 -0.33 -1.55
CA PRO A 190 -19.07 -0.73 -0.35
C PRO A 190 -18.56 -0.10 0.95
N ALA A 191 -17.26 0.24 1.01
CA ALA A 191 -16.67 0.94 2.14
C ALA A 191 -17.01 2.45 2.13
N LEU A 192 -17.18 3.05 0.94
CA LEU A 192 -17.58 4.45 0.76
C LEU A 192 -19.06 4.69 1.11
N ASN A 193 -19.94 3.75 0.75
CA ASN A 193 -21.39 3.91 0.87
C ASN A 193 -21.96 3.66 2.29
N ARG A 194 -21.10 3.44 3.29
CA ARG A 194 -21.44 3.35 4.73
C ARG A 194 -22.61 2.40 5.08
N CYS A 195 -22.86 1.36 4.29
CA CYS A 195 -23.90 0.37 4.62
C CYS A 195 -23.48 -0.43 5.87
N PRO A 196 -24.37 -0.67 6.86
CA PRO A 196 -24.05 -1.35 8.13
C PRO A 196 -23.71 -2.85 7.99
N ASN A 197 -23.52 -3.34 6.77
CA ASN A 197 -23.24 -4.74 6.50
C ASN A 197 -21.83 -5.13 6.98
N THR A 198 -21.74 -6.29 7.61
CA THR A 198 -20.48 -7.01 7.84
C THR A 198 -20.22 -7.92 6.65
N ALA A 199 -19.07 -7.76 6.02
CA ALA A 199 -18.68 -8.59 4.90
C ALA A 199 -17.16 -8.74 4.84
N THR A 200 -16.72 -9.82 4.23
CA THR A 200 -15.30 -10.09 3.98
C THR A 200 -15.09 -10.25 2.48
N TRP A 201 -14.13 -9.51 1.94
CA TRP A 201 -13.72 -9.63 0.55
C TRP A 201 -13.05 -10.98 0.33
N ASP A 202 -13.52 -11.71 -0.67
CA ASP A 202 -12.88 -12.93 -1.13
C ASP A 202 -12.00 -12.62 -2.35
N PRO A 203 -10.66 -12.72 -2.24
CA PRO A 203 -9.77 -12.44 -3.34
C PRO A 203 -9.83 -13.47 -4.48
N GLY A 204 -10.36 -14.68 -4.22
CA GLY A 204 -10.52 -15.72 -5.24
C GLY A 204 -11.73 -15.47 -6.16
N GLU A 205 -12.80 -14.90 -5.60
CA GLU A 205 -14.05 -14.63 -6.32
C GLU A 205 -14.23 -13.15 -6.70
N LEU A 206 -13.36 -12.26 -6.16
CA LEU A 206 -13.46 -10.80 -6.29
C LEU A 206 -14.84 -10.25 -5.89
N THR A 207 -15.37 -10.77 -4.80
CA THR A 207 -16.69 -10.37 -4.28
C THR A 207 -16.69 -10.24 -2.76
N TRP A 208 -17.65 -9.47 -2.25
CA TRP A 208 -17.93 -9.38 -0.83
C TRP A 208 -18.85 -10.53 -0.40
N SER A 209 -18.37 -11.36 0.52
CA SER A 209 -19.16 -12.41 1.17
C SER A 209 -19.72 -11.88 2.50
N THR A 210 -21.04 -11.93 2.67
CA THR A 210 -21.65 -11.67 3.99
C THR A 210 -21.60 -12.96 4.79
N ALA A 211 -21.19 -12.89 6.06
CA ALA A 211 -21.37 -14.03 6.95
C ALA A 211 -22.89 -14.28 7.08
N ALA A 212 -23.36 -15.47 6.67
CA ALA A 212 -24.73 -15.85 6.90
C ALA A 212 -24.98 -15.83 8.41
N HIS A 213 -25.95 -15.02 8.87
CA HIS A 213 -26.51 -15.16 10.21
C HIS A 213 -27.21 -16.52 10.27
N GLY A 214 -26.47 -17.58 10.63
CA GLY A 214 -27.07 -18.84 11.04
C GLY A 214 -27.73 -18.66 12.42
N PRO A 215 -28.99 -19.06 12.62
CA PRO A 215 -29.59 -19.03 13.95
C PRO A 215 -28.85 -20.06 14.81
N ASP A 216 -28.21 -19.59 15.87
CA ASP A 216 -27.63 -20.45 16.89
C ASP A 216 -28.79 -21.19 17.58
N ALA A 217 -28.98 -22.46 17.23
CA ALA A 217 -29.93 -23.33 17.88
C ALA A 217 -29.41 -23.65 19.27
N ALA A 218 -29.95 -22.96 20.28
CA ALA A 218 -29.73 -23.32 21.67
C ALA A 218 -30.21 -24.77 21.93
N PRO A 219 -29.40 -25.63 22.58
CA PRO A 219 -29.89 -26.90 23.06
C PRO A 219 -30.80 -26.65 24.28
N GLY A 220 -32.05 -27.09 24.16
CA GLY A 220 -32.96 -27.30 25.29
C GLY A 220 -32.78 -28.68 25.92
#